data_AF-M5C2D2-F1
#
_entry.id   AF-M5C2D2-F1
#
_cell.length_a   1.000
_cell.length_b   1.000
_cell.length_c   1.000
_cell.angle_alpha   90.00
_cell.angle_beta   90.00
_cell.angle_gamma   90.00
#
_symmetry.space_group_name_H-M   'P 1'
#
loop_
_entity.id
_entity.type
_entity.pdbx_description
1 polymer ?
#
loop_
_entity_poly.entity_id
_entity_poly.type
_entity_poly.pdbx_seq_one_letter_code
_entity_poly.pdbx_strand_id
1 'polypeptide(L)'
;MSKLVDGAFDKAYQLALDAGDAEHVKWARVDYLAETEITTEWMVWKPPTLIIIRNNGNTLRFYQPSQIVLDPAKLHKFVVIDGWEETEPWSGPWAPGGSRQPYLHTYAVFSRRAYNLISTLPRWAILLVTGAIGSLILNVFHKDDGKKKAAAWKQQQKTPAEQAKQNITERANASANQTKTTAAAPSPSSATKRQEKKKA
;
A
#
# COMPACT_ATOMS: atom_id res chain seq x y z
N MET A 1 -7.54 22.50 -1.95
CA MET A 1 -8.79 22.21 -1.22
C MET A 1 -10.00 22.48 -2.11
N SER A 2 -11.16 21.90 -1.77
CA SER A 2 -12.39 22.07 -2.54
C SER A 2 -13.03 23.42 -2.21
N LYS A 3 -12.94 24.38 -3.15
CA LYS A 3 -13.53 25.73 -3.01
C LYS A 3 -15.00 25.72 -2.61
N LEU A 4 -15.73 24.67 -2.97
CA LEU A 4 -17.16 24.53 -2.67
C LEU A 4 -17.39 24.25 -1.18
N VAL A 5 -16.60 23.34 -0.58
CA VAL A 5 -16.73 22.99 0.84
C VAL A 5 -16.23 24.12 1.72
N ASP A 6 -15.10 24.71 1.33
CA ASP A 6 -14.53 25.87 2.02
C ASP A 6 -15.53 27.04 2.02
N GLY A 7 -16.15 27.33 0.87
CA GLY A 7 -17.14 28.39 0.76
C GLY A 7 -18.44 28.12 1.55
N ALA A 8 -18.87 26.86 1.66
CA ALA A 8 -20.03 26.52 2.49
C ALA A 8 -19.74 26.70 3.99
N PHE A 9 -18.54 26.30 4.42
CA PHE A 9 -18.05 26.47 5.79
C PHE A 9 -17.91 27.94 6.17
N ASP A 10 -17.26 28.74 5.32
CA ASP A 10 -17.04 30.17 5.56
C ASP A 10 -18.37 30.93 5.66
N LYS A 11 -19.36 30.59 4.83
CA LYS A 11 -20.70 31.18 4.92
C LYS A 11 -21.46 30.76 6.17
N ALA A 12 -21.35 29.49 6.59
CA ALA A 12 -21.96 29.04 7.83
C ALA A 12 -21.36 29.76 9.06
N TYR A 13 -20.05 29.98 9.05
CA TYR A 13 -19.37 30.80 10.06
C TYR A 13 -19.88 32.24 10.08
N GLN A 14 -20.05 32.88 8.92
CA GLN A 14 -20.61 34.24 8.86
C GLN A 14 -22.04 34.30 9.40
N LEU A 15 -22.90 33.32 9.06
CA LEU A 15 -24.25 33.22 9.61
C LEU A 15 -24.23 33.11 11.15
N ALA A 16 -23.33 32.31 11.71
CA ALA A 16 -23.17 32.19 13.16
C ALA A 16 -22.71 33.49 13.82
N LEU A 17 -21.80 34.23 13.17
CA LEU A 17 -21.36 35.54 13.65
C LEU A 17 -22.48 36.58 13.61
N ASP A 18 -23.22 36.65 12.50
CA ASP A 18 -24.32 37.60 12.31
C ASP A 18 -25.47 37.33 13.29
N ALA A 19 -25.74 36.05 13.59
CA ALA A 19 -26.81 35.64 14.51
C ALA A 19 -26.40 35.69 15.99
N GLY A 20 -25.12 35.52 16.32
CA GLY A 20 -24.62 35.47 17.70
C GLY A 20 -25.08 34.24 18.49
N ASP A 21 -25.49 33.17 17.81
CA ASP A 21 -26.14 31.99 18.41
C ASP A 21 -25.22 30.75 18.56
N ALA A 22 -23.95 30.86 18.16
CA ALA A 22 -22.95 29.79 18.27
C ALA A 22 -21.59 30.27 18.82
N GLU A 23 -21.59 31.21 19.76
CA GLU A 23 -20.37 31.77 20.37
C GLU A 23 -19.49 30.72 21.07
N HIS A 24 -20.09 29.61 21.54
CA HIS A 24 -19.37 28.49 22.15
C HIS A 24 -18.54 27.67 21.15
N VAL A 25 -18.72 27.90 19.84
CA VAL A 25 -18.10 27.11 18.78
C VAL A 25 -16.97 27.89 18.12
N LYS A 26 -15.80 27.27 18.10
CA LYS A 26 -14.61 27.79 17.42
C LYS A 26 -14.47 27.11 16.07
N TRP A 27 -14.35 27.92 15.02
CA TRP A 27 -14.26 27.47 13.64
C TRP A 27 -12.79 27.45 13.21
N ALA A 28 -12.36 26.36 12.60
CA ALA A 28 -10.99 26.19 12.12
C ALA A 28 -10.97 25.36 10.83
N ARG A 29 -9.94 25.58 10.01
CA ARG A 29 -9.66 24.79 8.81
C ARG A 29 -8.26 24.19 8.91
N VAL A 30 -8.11 22.96 8.44
CA VAL A 30 -6.85 22.23 8.40
C VAL A 30 -6.55 21.88 6.96
N ASP A 31 -5.36 22.21 6.48
CA ASP A 31 -4.91 21.77 5.16
C ASP A 31 -4.46 20.31 5.22
N TYR A 32 -5.25 19.44 4.59
CA TYR A 32 -4.99 18.02 4.55
C TYR A 32 -3.59 17.66 4.05
N LEU A 33 -3.06 18.40 3.07
CA LEU A 33 -1.77 18.09 2.46
C LEU A 33 -0.61 18.74 3.21
N ALA A 34 -0.83 19.87 3.88
CA ALA A 34 0.23 20.53 4.64
C ALA A 34 0.36 19.96 6.07
N GLU A 35 -0.75 19.58 6.70
CA GLU A 35 -0.81 19.19 8.11
C GLU A 35 -0.79 17.66 8.30
N THR A 36 0.26 17.02 7.79
CA THR A 36 0.37 15.55 7.79
C THR A 36 0.31 14.92 9.19
N GLU A 37 0.86 15.59 10.21
CA GLU A 37 0.91 15.05 11.58
C GLU A 37 -0.52 14.90 12.14
N ILE A 38 -1.27 15.99 12.17
CA ILE A 38 -2.61 16.00 12.78
C ILE A 38 -3.60 15.14 12.00
N THR A 39 -3.52 15.11 10.66
CA THR A 39 -4.41 14.27 9.85
C THR A 39 -4.10 12.79 10.04
N THR A 40 -2.83 12.43 10.29
CA THR A 40 -2.44 11.06 10.60
C THR A 40 -2.86 10.67 12.01
N GLU A 41 -2.66 11.55 12.98
CA GLU A 41 -3.05 11.32 14.38
C GLU A 41 -4.57 11.16 14.54
N TRP A 42 -5.36 11.89 13.75
CA TRP A 42 -6.81 11.74 13.70
C TRP A 42 -7.31 10.67 12.73
N MET A 43 -6.39 9.94 12.07
CA MET A 43 -6.69 8.91 11.07
C MET A 43 -7.63 9.38 9.95
N VAL A 44 -7.47 10.62 9.52
CA VAL A 44 -8.22 11.19 8.40
C VAL A 44 -7.52 10.80 7.10
N TRP A 45 -8.18 9.96 6.30
CA TRP A 45 -7.64 9.46 5.02
C TRP A 45 -8.37 9.98 3.79
N LYS A 46 -9.51 10.64 4.00
CA LYS A 46 -10.39 11.10 2.91
C LYS A 46 -10.88 12.52 3.17
N PRO A 47 -10.22 13.55 2.61
CA PRO A 47 -10.76 14.90 2.63
C PRO A 47 -11.88 15.08 1.57
N PRO A 48 -12.78 16.06 1.75
CA PRO A 48 -12.95 16.88 2.95
C PRO A 48 -13.68 16.09 4.06
N THR A 49 -13.29 16.29 5.32
CA THR A 49 -13.95 15.71 6.51
C THR A 49 -14.22 16.83 7.50
N LEU A 50 -15.45 16.96 7.98
CA LEU A 50 -15.77 17.84 9.11
C LEU A 50 -15.47 17.09 10.40
N ILE A 51 -14.81 17.78 11.34
CA ILE A 51 -14.39 17.20 12.62
C ILE A 51 -14.90 18.09 13.74
N ILE A 52 -15.63 17.51 14.68
CA ILE A 52 -16.00 18.19 15.93
C ILE A 52 -15.04 17.74 17.01
N ILE A 53 -14.35 18.72 17.60
CA ILE A 53 -13.30 18.50 18.60
C ILE A 53 -13.77 19.08 19.93
N ARG A 54 -13.79 18.25 20.98
CA ARG A 54 -14.15 18.63 22.34
C ARG A 54 -13.08 18.17 23.32
N ASN A 55 -13.14 18.67 24.55
CA ASN A 55 -12.30 18.23 25.66
C ASN A 55 -10.79 18.30 25.32
N ASN A 56 -10.36 19.42 24.71
CA ASN A 56 -8.98 19.68 24.28
C ASN A 56 -8.39 18.60 23.36
N GLY A 57 -9.21 18.02 22.46
CA GLY A 57 -8.75 17.00 21.51
C GLY A 57 -8.95 15.57 21.99
N ASN A 58 -9.49 15.34 23.19
CA ASN A 58 -9.76 13.99 23.68
C ASN A 58 -11.06 13.39 23.15
N THR A 59 -11.90 14.19 22.48
CA THR A 59 -13.17 13.73 21.93
C THR A 59 -13.31 14.26 20.51
N LEU A 60 -13.33 13.35 19.55
CA LEU A 60 -13.47 13.67 18.13
C LEU A 60 -14.70 12.98 17.56
N ARG A 61 -15.41 13.68 16.67
CA ARG A 61 -16.47 13.11 15.83
C ARG A 61 -16.20 13.49 14.38
N PHE A 62 -16.49 12.58 13.46
CA PHE A 62 -16.15 12.71 12.05
C PHE A 62 -17.40 12.66 11.19
N TYR A 63 -17.48 13.59 10.25
CA TYR A 63 -18.56 13.62 9.27
C TYR A 63 -18.00 13.76 7.87
N GLN A 64 -18.42 12.83 7.03
CA GLN A 64 -18.15 12.86 5.61
C GLN A 64 -19.18 13.74 4.90
N PRO A 65 -18.87 14.28 3.71
CA PRO A 65 -19.81 15.07 2.90
C PRO A 65 -21.11 14.35 2.53
N SER A 66 -21.11 13.01 2.60
CA SER A 66 -22.31 12.19 2.38
C SER A 66 -23.24 12.12 3.61
N GLN A 67 -22.73 12.44 4.80
CA GLN A 67 -23.47 12.37 6.06
C GLN A 67 -24.04 13.73 6.48
N ILE A 68 -23.35 14.82 6.14
CA ILE A 68 -23.80 16.18 6.40
C ILE A 68 -23.99 16.91 5.08
N VAL A 69 -25.14 17.56 4.94
CA VAL A 69 -25.41 18.44 3.81
C VAL A 69 -24.54 19.68 3.94
N LEU A 70 -23.62 19.86 3.00
CA LEU A 70 -22.73 21.02 2.89
C LEU A 70 -23.46 22.25 2.34
N ASP A 71 -24.52 22.65 3.03
CA ASP A 71 -25.27 23.88 2.81
C ASP A 71 -25.04 24.82 3.99
N PRO A 72 -24.74 26.12 3.78
CA PRO A 72 -24.39 27.04 4.87
C PRO A 72 -25.43 27.12 5.98
N ALA A 73 -26.72 27.19 5.63
CA ALA A 73 -27.80 27.33 6.60
C ALA A 73 -28.01 26.03 7.39
N LYS A 74 -27.90 24.88 6.73
CA LYS A 74 -27.97 23.57 7.40
C LYS A 74 -26.78 23.34 8.32
N LEU A 75 -25.57 23.73 7.90
CA LEU A 75 -24.37 23.58 8.72
C LEU A 75 -24.40 24.53 9.94
N HIS A 76 -24.86 25.78 9.75
CA HIS A 76 -25.12 26.70 10.86
C HIS A 76 -26.12 26.12 11.86
N LYS A 77 -27.30 25.69 11.39
CA LYS A 77 -28.31 25.05 12.24
C LYS A 77 -27.78 23.82 12.97
N PHE A 78 -27.01 22.97 12.29
CA PHE A 78 -26.41 21.77 12.87
C PHE A 78 -25.52 22.10 14.07
N VAL A 79 -24.77 23.19 14.01
CA VAL A 79 -23.91 23.64 15.10
C VAL A 79 -24.73 24.26 16.23
N VAL A 80 -25.74 25.09 15.91
CA VAL A 80 -26.59 25.77 16.91
C VAL A 80 -27.39 24.80 17.76
N ILE A 81 -27.93 23.73 17.16
CA ILE A 81 -28.73 22.72 17.88
C ILE A 81 -27.87 21.64 18.54
N ASP A 82 -26.55 21.77 18.51
CA ASP A 82 -25.61 20.74 18.92
C ASP A 82 -25.90 19.37 18.28
N GLY A 83 -26.30 19.36 17.01
CA GLY A 83 -26.67 18.15 16.27
C GLY A 83 -25.53 17.12 16.14
N TRP A 84 -24.31 17.54 16.47
CA TRP A 84 -23.15 16.66 16.56
C TRP A 84 -23.22 15.68 17.74
N GLU A 85 -24.07 15.91 18.74
CA GLU A 85 -24.24 15.02 19.89
C GLU A 85 -24.88 13.67 19.53
N GLU A 86 -25.66 13.61 18.44
CA GLU A 86 -26.32 12.39 17.98
C GLU A 86 -25.34 11.29 17.55
N THR A 87 -24.14 11.67 17.11
CA THR A 87 -23.10 10.72 16.74
C THR A 87 -22.16 10.44 17.89
N GLU A 88 -21.83 9.18 18.08
CA GLU A 88 -20.86 8.78 19.10
C GLU A 88 -19.46 9.35 18.80
N PRO A 89 -18.71 9.74 19.84
CA PRO A 89 -17.30 10.02 19.70
C PRO A 89 -16.54 8.83 19.11
N TRP A 90 -15.50 9.13 18.36
CA TRP A 90 -14.53 8.13 17.94
C TRP A 90 -13.94 7.42 19.16
N SER A 91 -14.09 6.10 19.18
CA SER A 91 -13.65 5.22 20.25
C SER A 91 -12.82 4.06 19.70
N GLY A 92 -12.07 3.41 20.57
CA GLY A 92 -11.26 2.23 20.26
C GLY A 92 -9.77 2.42 20.54
N PRO A 93 -8.92 1.42 20.21
CA PRO A 93 -7.51 1.42 20.59
C PRO A 93 -6.69 2.57 20.01
N TRP A 94 -7.12 3.12 18.88
CA TRP A 94 -6.41 4.17 18.15
C TRP A 94 -6.97 5.58 18.42
N ALA A 95 -8.13 5.68 19.06
CA ALA A 95 -8.73 6.94 19.47
C ALA A 95 -7.90 7.60 20.60
N PRO A 96 -8.10 8.89 20.89
CA PRO A 96 -7.47 9.53 22.05
C PRO A 96 -7.70 8.75 23.34
N GLY A 97 -6.64 8.52 24.12
CA GLY A 97 -6.69 7.68 25.33
C GLY A 97 -6.75 6.17 25.07
N GLY A 98 -6.81 5.74 23.81
CA GLY A 98 -6.74 4.33 23.42
C GLY A 98 -5.35 3.73 23.62
N SER A 99 -5.27 2.41 23.82
CA SER A 99 -4.02 1.71 24.12
C SER A 99 -2.94 1.82 23.05
N ARG A 100 -3.30 2.19 21.81
CA ARG A 100 -2.39 2.34 20.67
C ARG A 100 -2.17 3.79 20.24
N GLN A 101 -2.79 4.75 20.92
CA GLN A 101 -2.61 6.18 20.62
C GLN A 101 -1.12 6.60 20.61
N PRO A 102 -0.25 6.16 21.54
CA PRO A 102 1.18 6.54 21.50
C PRO A 102 1.91 6.08 20.23
N TYR A 103 1.56 4.89 19.71
CA TYR A 103 2.15 4.38 18.47
C TYR A 103 1.66 5.20 17.26
N LEU A 104 0.37 5.55 17.25
CA LEU A 104 -0.20 6.39 16.19
C LEU A 104 0.42 7.78 16.19
N HIS A 105 0.58 8.39 17.37
CA HIS A 105 1.25 9.69 17.52
C HIS A 105 2.71 9.63 17.03
N THR A 106 3.45 8.59 17.43
CA THR A 106 4.83 8.38 16.95
C THR A 106 4.87 8.24 15.43
N TYR A 107 3.94 7.48 14.85
CA TYR A 107 3.81 7.32 13.41
C TYR A 107 3.45 8.65 12.71
N ALA A 108 2.58 9.47 13.30
CA ALA A 108 2.21 10.78 12.78
C ALA A 108 3.41 11.73 12.70
N VAL A 109 4.19 11.84 13.79
CA VAL A 109 5.41 12.65 13.84
C VAL A 109 6.43 12.17 12.81
N PHE A 110 6.64 10.85 12.72
CA PHE A 110 7.53 10.26 11.73
C PHE A 110 7.06 10.55 10.30
N SER A 111 5.76 10.40 10.02
CA SER A 111 5.16 10.63 8.71
C SER A 111 5.31 12.07 8.27
N ARG A 112 5.08 13.04 9.17
CA ARG A 112 5.37 14.46 8.88
C ARG A 112 6.83 14.68 8.51
N ARG A 113 7.76 14.10 9.28
CA ARG A 113 9.20 14.26 9.01
C ARG A 113 9.58 13.66 7.65
N ALA A 114 9.06 12.48 7.33
CA ALA A 114 9.27 11.84 6.04
C ALA A 114 8.66 12.66 4.89
N TYR A 115 7.43 13.15 5.07
CA TYR A 115 6.77 14.01 4.08
C TYR A 115 7.57 15.30 3.83
N ASN A 116 8.01 15.98 4.88
CA ASN A 116 8.83 17.19 4.76
C ASN A 116 10.15 16.91 4.06
N LEU A 117 10.80 15.78 4.37
CA LEU A 117 12.03 15.39 3.68
C LEU A 117 11.77 15.12 2.19
N ILE A 118 10.77 14.32 1.85
CA ILE A 118 10.47 13.94 0.47
C ILE A 118 10.02 15.14 -0.35
N SER A 119 9.20 16.02 0.21
CA SER A 119 8.70 17.23 -0.47
C SER A 119 9.81 18.25 -0.77
N THR A 120 10.90 18.25 0.00
CA THR A 120 12.07 19.09 -0.33
C THR A 120 12.92 18.55 -1.48
N LEU A 121 12.79 17.27 -1.83
CA LEU A 121 13.56 16.67 -2.91
C LEU A 121 12.97 17.05 -4.29
N PRO A 122 13.82 17.44 -5.26
CA PRO A 122 13.36 17.61 -6.63
C PRO A 122 12.77 16.31 -7.20
N ARG A 123 11.77 16.45 -8.08
CA ARG A 123 11.09 15.29 -8.71
C ARG A 123 12.04 14.29 -9.37
N TRP A 124 13.11 14.78 -10.01
CA TRP A 124 14.11 13.92 -10.65
C TRP A 124 14.90 13.08 -9.63
N ALA A 125 15.16 13.61 -8.44
CA ALA A 125 15.86 12.90 -7.38
C ALA A 125 15.01 11.74 -6.85
N ILE A 126 13.71 11.98 -6.67
CA ILE A 126 12.74 10.93 -6.30
C ILE A 126 12.76 9.82 -7.36
N LEU A 127 12.71 10.16 -8.65
CA LEU A 127 12.76 9.18 -9.74
C LEU A 127 14.05 8.34 -9.71
N LEU A 128 15.21 8.94 -9.46
CA LEU A 128 16.47 8.20 -9.34
C LEU A 128 16.45 7.24 -8.15
N VAL A 129 15.97 7.69 -6.99
CA VAL A 129 15.86 6.84 -5.79
C VAL A 129 14.90 5.68 -6.04
N THR A 130 13.74 5.94 -6.65
CA THR A 130 12.78 4.88 -7.01
C THR A 130 13.40 3.89 -8.01
N GLY A 131 14.14 4.38 -9.01
CA GLY A 131 14.84 3.53 -9.97
C GLY A 131 15.91 2.65 -9.33
N ALA A 132 16.68 3.20 -8.38
CA ALA A 132 17.69 2.46 -7.63
C ALA A 132 17.06 1.36 -6.75
N ILE A 133 15.98 1.69 -6.02
CA ILE A 133 15.24 0.72 -5.19
C ILE A 133 14.65 -0.37 -6.09
N GLY A 134 14.00 0.00 -7.20
CA GLY A 134 13.45 -0.96 -8.15
C GLY A 134 14.52 -1.90 -8.72
N SER A 135 15.71 -1.38 -9.02
CA SER A 135 16.85 -2.17 -9.50
C SER A 135 17.36 -3.15 -8.45
N LEU A 136 17.43 -2.74 -7.18
CA LEU A 136 17.80 -3.62 -6.08
C LEU A 136 16.78 -4.76 -5.92
N ILE A 137 15.49 -4.44 -5.94
CA ILE A 137 14.41 -5.44 -5.87
C ILE A 137 14.53 -6.42 -7.05
N LEU A 138 14.64 -5.91 -8.28
CA LEU A 138 14.78 -6.76 -9.46
C LEU A 138 16.01 -7.68 -9.37
N ASN A 139 17.14 -7.17 -8.89
CA ASN A 139 18.36 -7.96 -8.74
C ASN A 139 18.21 -9.05 -7.67
N VAL A 140 17.51 -8.76 -6.56
CA VAL A 140 17.19 -9.76 -5.54
C VAL A 140 16.29 -10.86 -6.11
N PHE A 141 15.27 -10.50 -6.89
CA PHE A 141 14.31 -11.46 -7.44
C PHE A 141 14.83 -12.22 -8.69
N HIS A 142 15.76 -11.67 -9.47
CA HIS A 142 16.30 -12.28 -10.71
C HIS A 142 17.75 -12.80 -10.56
N LYS A 143 18.23 -12.98 -9.32
CA LYS A 143 19.62 -13.36 -8.99
C LYS A 143 20.12 -14.63 -9.73
N ASP A 144 19.23 -15.53 -10.12
CA ASP A 144 19.58 -16.78 -10.81
C ASP A 144 19.36 -16.75 -12.34
N ASP A 145 18.63 -15.78 -12.86
CA ASP A 145 18.43 -15.64 -14.32
C ASP A 145 19.70 -15.16 -15.02
N GLY A 146 20.51 -14.34 -14.33
CA GLY A 146 21.84 -13.95 -14.79
C GLY A 146 22.79 -15.15 -14.94
N LYS A 147 22.69 -16.15 -14.05
CA LYS A 147 23.49 -17.39 -14.15
C LYS A 147 23.04 -18.26 -15.32
N LYS A 148 21.73 -18.36 -15.56
CA LYS A 148 21.17 -19.10 -16.70
C LYS A 148 21.53 -18.43 -18.04
N LYS A 149 21.46 -17.11 -18.12
CA LYS A 149 21.86 -16.36 -19.33
C LYS A 149 23.38 -16.40 -19.57
N ALA A 150 24.20 -16.31 -18.54
CA ALA A 150 25.66 -16.45 -18.67
C ALA A 150 26.09 -17.88 -19.06
N ALA A 151 25.41 -18.91 -18.53
CA ALA A 151 25.65 -20.30 -18.92
C ALA A 151 25.23 -20.55 -20.39
N ALA A 152 24.07 -20.03 -20.81
CA ALA A 152 23.61 -20.12 -22.20
C ALA A 152 24.53 -19.40 -23.18
N TRP A 153 25.01 -18.20 -22.83
CA TRP A 153 25.97 -17.44 -23.66
C TRP A 153 27.32 -18.17 -23.80
N LYS A 154 27.84 -18.75 -22.71
CA LYS A 154 29.08 -19.56 -22.75
C LYS A 154 28.91 -20.87 -23.52
N GLN A 155 27.70 -21.43 -23.64
CA GLN A 155 27.46 -22.61 -24.49
C GLN A 155 27.38 -22.24 -25.98
N GLN A 156 26.88 -21.05 -26.32
CA GLN A 156 26.85 -20.54 -27.69
C GLN A 156 28.23 -20.11 -28.23
N GLN A 157 29.18 -19.77 -27.36
CA GLN A 157 30.55 -19.40 -27.76
C GLN A 157 31.51 -20.60 -27.89
N LYS A 158 31.07 -21.84 -27.61
CA LYS A 158 31.92 -23.01 -27.81
C LYS A 158 32.12 -23.25 -29.30
N THR A 159 33.37 -23.47 -29.69
CA THR A 159 33.68 -23.85 -31.07
C THR A 159 33.04 -25.21 -31.40
N PRO A 160 32.73 -25.50 -32.68
CA PRO A 160 32.18 -26.80 -33.09
C PRO A 160 33.02 -28.00 -32.62
N ALA A 161 34.35 -27.82 -32.51
CA ALA A 161 35.28 -28.83 -32.01
C ALA A 161 35.14 -29.10 -30.50
N GLU A 162 34.82 -28.09 -29.68
CA GLU A 162 34.60 -28.25 -28.24
C GLU A 162 33.23 -28.87 -27.95
N GLN A 163 32.21 -28.53 -28.74
CA GLN A 163 30.89 -29.15 -28.66
C GLN A 163 30.94 -30.63 -29.07
N ALA A 164 31.74 -30.97 -30.09
CA ALA A 164 31.96 -32.36 -30.49
C ALA A 164 32.63 -33.19 -29.39
N LYS A 165 33.65 -32.64 -28.71
CA LYS A 165 34.31 -33.32 -27.58
C LYS A 165 33.37 -33.55 -26.40
N GLN A 166 32.54 -32.57 -26.05
CA GLN A 166 31.56 -32.72 -24.96
C GLN A 166 30.48 -33.76 -25.27
N ASN A 167 29.96 -33.77 -26.50
CA ASN A 167 28.97 -34.77 -26.94
C ASN A 167 29.55 -36.20 -26.94
N ILE A 168 30.84 -36.36 -27.26
CA ILE A 168 31.53 -37.65 -27.20
C ILE A 168 31.69 -38.11 -25.74
N THR A 169 32.06 -37.20 -24.83
CA THR A 169 32.19 -37.51 -23.40
C THR A 169 30.84 -37.82 -22.74
N GLU A 170 29.77 -37.09 -23.07
CA GLU A 170 28.41 -37.39 -22.57
C GLU A 170 27.88 -38.72 -23.10
N ARG A 171 28.11 -39.04 -24.39
CA ARG A 171 27.75 -40.35 -24.93
C ARG A 171 28.57 -41.49 -24.33
N ALA A 172 29.86 -41.28 -24.05
CA ALA A 172 30.70 -42.28 -23.37
C ALA A 172 30.20 -42.56 -21.94
N ASN A 173 29.79 -41.51 -21.21
CA ASN A 173 29.23 -41.65 -19.86
C ASN A 173 27.83 -42.28 -19.86
N ALA A 174 26.98 -41.97 -20.86
CA ALA A 174 25.68 -42.62 -21.02
C ALA A 174 25.81 -44.11 -21.41
N SER A 175 26.82 -44.45 -22.22
CA SER A 175 27.10 -45.84 -22.63
C SER A 175 27.74 -46.66 -21.51
N ALA A 176 28.49 -46.06 -20.59
CA ALA A 176 29.07 -46.73 -19.43
C ALA A 176 28.03 -47.20 -18.40
N ASN A 177 26.85 -46.58 -18.37
CA ASN A 177 25.73 -46.99 -17.51
C ASN A 177 24.85 -48.10 -18.11
N GLN A 178 25.04 -48.48 -19.38
CA GLN A 178 24.27 -49.57 -20.01
C GLN A 178 24.93 -50.96 -19.89
N THR A 179 26.18 -51.08 -19.42
CA THR A 179 26.90 -52.37 -19.36
C THR A 179 26.75 -53.11 -18.02
N LYS A 180 25.98 -52.60 -17.05
CA LYS A 180 25.70 -53.27 -15.77
C LYS A 180 24.25 -53.75 -15.68
N THR A 181 23.77 -54.58 -16.61
CA THR A 181 22.58 -55.42 -16.33
C THR A 181 22.49 -56.62 -17.27
N THR A 182 23.05 -57.76 -16.87
CA THR A 182 22.62 -59.08 -17.39
C THR A 182 22.82 -60.19 -16.36
N ALA A 183 21.84 -61.12 -16.32
CA ALA A 183 21.65 -62.34 -15.51
C ALA A 183 20.98 -62.15 -14.12
N ALA A 184 19.88 -62.82 -13.72
CA ALA A 184 18.95 -63.77 -14.35
C ALA A 184 17.65 -63.94 -13.47
N ALA A 185 16.47 -64.10 -14.14
CA ALA A 185 15.18 -64.82 -13.86
C ALA A 185 14.54 -65.00 -12.44
N PRO A 186 13.22 -65.34 -12.28
CA PRO A 186 12.06 -65.34 -13.19
C PRO A 186 10.80 -64.57 -12.67
N SER A 187 9.76 -64.46 -13.51
CA SER A 187 8.43 -63.82 -13.28
C SER A 187 7.53 -64.50 -12.21
N PRO A 188 6.41 -63.87 -11.79
CA PRO A 188 5.15 -64.09 -12.51
C PRO A 188 4.16 -62.90 -12.62
N SER A 189 3.43 -62.93 -13.73
CA SER A 189 1.97 -62.72 -13.88
C SER A 189 1.32 -61.31 -13.83
N SER A 190 0.86 -60.92 -15.02
CA SER A 190 -0.52 -60.52 -15.38
C SER A 190 -0.91 -59.04 -15.54
N ALA A 191 -1.51 -58.83 -16.72
CA ALA A 191 -2.63 -57.95 -17.05
C ALA A 191 -2.36 -56.47 -17.39
N THR A 192 -2.06 -56.29 -18.67
CA THR A 192 -2.42 -55.16 -19.55
C THR A 192 -3.74 -54.45 -19.18
N LYS A 193 -3.70 -53.11 -19.05
CA LYS A 193 -4.86 -52.27 -19.43
C LYS A 193 -4.40 -50.98 -20.13
N ARG A 194 -4.48 -51.07 -21.46
CA ARG A 194 -4.46 -49.99 -22.46
C ARG A 194 -5.56 -48.97 -22.16
N GLN A 195 -5.27 -47.67 -22.25
CA GLN A 195 -6.26 -46.71 -22.72
C GLN A 195 -5.61 -45.53 -23.43
N GLU A 196 -6.37 -45.06 -24.40
CA GLU A 196 -5.97 -44.51 -25.68
C GLU A 196 -6.23 -43.01 -25.70
N LYS A 197 -5.42 -42.28 -26.46
CA LYS A 197 -5.68 -40.91 -26.91
C LYS A 197 -7.08 -40.79 -27.54
N LYS A 198 -7.86 -39.76 -27.19
CA LYS A 198 -8.53 -38.94 -28.22
C LYS A 198 -9.05 -37.59 -27.73
N LYS A 199 -8.97 -36.64 -28.66
CA LYS A 199 -9.49 -35.28 -28.72
C LYS A 199 -10.97 -35.16 -28.33
N ALA A 200 -11.32 -34.02 -27.74
CA ALA A 200 -12.30 -33.07 -28.27
C ALA A 200 -11.85 -31.67 -27.87
#